data_AF-A0A939ICL1-F1
#
_entry.id   AF-A0A939ICL1-F1
#
_cell.length_a   1.000
_cell.length_b   1.000
_cell.length_c   1.000
_cell.angle_alpha   90.00
_cell.angle_beta   90.00
_cell.angle_gamma   90.00
#
_symmetry.space_group_name_H-M   'P 1'
#
loop_
_entity.id
_entity.type
_entity.pdbx_description
1 polymer ?
#
loop_
_entity_poly.entity_id
_entity_poly.type
_entity_poly.pdbx_seq_one_letter_code
_entity_poly.pdbx_strand_id
1 'polypeptide(L)'
;MRIDDYNAAKALTEKLKENLPIKARAGKEFLKTLKQKGENADPDREFEIDFVGYSGDEGGIMCGLKEPNNPESKEKYVSSITHLKIDSNHPLAAEVQAYQSKRIRKLILQDSKGFKAELMTLEPVKNKNRGKGFGK
;
A
#
# COMPACT_ATOMS: atom_id res chain seq x y z
N MET A 1 -5.97 -10.21 -11.08
CA MET A 1 -4.52 -10.23 -11.43
C MET A 1 -3.78 -10.69 -10.19
N ARG A 2 -2.88 -11.67 -10.28
CA ARG A 2 -2.13 -12.12 -9.10
C ARG A 2 -1.05 -11.10 -8.73
N ILE A 3 -1.22 -10.43 -7.59
CA ILE A 3 -0.28 -9.42 -7.11
C ILE A 3 0.91 -10.08 -6.45
N ASP A 4 0.69 -11.00 -5.52
CA ASP A 4 1.78 -11.62 -4.78
C ASP A 4 2.06 -13.06 -5.22
N ASP A 5 3.33 -13.44 -5.15
CA ASP A 5 3.64 -14.86 -5.03
C ASP A 5 3.28 -15.32 -3.61
N TYR A 6 2.14 -15.98 -3.46
CA TYR A 6 1.65 -16.53 -2.18
C TYR A 6 2.75 -17.19 -1.31
N ASN A 7 3.56 -18.09 -1.87
CA ASN A 7 4.55 -18.83 -1.07
C ASN A 7 5.65 -17.89 -0.57
N ALA A 8 6.18 -17.02 -1.43
CA ALA A 8 7.19 -16.04 -1.04
C ALA A 8 6.64 -15.00 -0.04
N ALA A 9 5.41 -14.51 -0.25
CA ALA A 9 4.77 -13.55 0.64
C ALA A 9 4.50 -14.17 2.02
N LYS A 10 4.04 -15.42 2.07
CA LYS A 10 3.82 -16.16 3.32
C LYS A 10 5.14 -16.46 4.03
N ALA A 11 6.18 -16.87 3.31
CA ALA A 11 7.49 -17.10 3.91
C ALA A 11 8.07 -15.81 4.51
N LEU A 12 7.97 -14.67 3.82
CA LEU A 12 8.39 -13.38 4.38
C LEU A 12 7.54 -12.98 5.59
N THR A 13 6.23 -13.25 5.56
CA THR A 13 5.33 -13.02 6.69
C THR A 13 5.79 -13.78 7.95
N GLU A 14 6.14 -15.06 7.83
CA GLU A 14 6.60 -15.84 8.98
C GLU A 14 7.95 -15.35 9.51
N LYS A 15 8.91 -15.03 8.63
CA LYS A 15 10.19 -14.42 9.06
C LYS A 15 9.97 -13.11 9.79
N LEU A 16 9.05 -12.27 9.32
CA LEU A 16 8.73 -11.00 9.99
C LEU A 16 8.13 -11.23 11.37
N LYS A 17 7.23 -12.21 11.54
CA LYS A 17 6.68 -12.57 12.86
C LYS A 17 7.75 -13.01 13.84
N GLU A 18 8.74 -13.77 13.39
CA GLU A 18 9.87 -14.23 14.21
C GLU A 18 10.81 -13.09 14.66
N ASN A 19 10.76 -11.93 13.99
CA ASN A 19 11.60 -10.77 14.28
C ASN A 19 10.82 -9.63 14.96
N LEU A 20 9.60 -9.88 15.44
CA LEU A 20 8.85 -8.87 16.20
C LEU A 20 9.49 -8.64 17.58
N PRO A 21 9.50 -7.39 18.06
CA PRO A 21 8.99 -6.17 17.42
C PRO A 21 9.95 -5.57 16.37
N ILE A 22 9.39 -4.94 15.33
CA ILE A 22 10.17 -4.31 14.24
C ILE A 22 9.97 -2.79 14.23
N LYS A 23 11.07 -2.04 14.21
CA LYS A 23 11.03 -0.58 14.03
C LYS A 23 10.68 -0.18 12.61
N ALA A 24 9.72 0.73 12.46
CA ALA A 24 9.30 1.24 11.17
C ALA A 24 8.98 2.75 11.23
N ARG A 25 9.03 3.40 10.07
CA ARG A 25 8.55 4.77 9.86
C ARG A 25 7.45 4.80 8.81
N ALA A 26 6.67 5.88 8.81
CA ALA A 26 5.61 6.06 7.83
C ALA A 26 6.18 6.30 6.42
N GLY A 27 5.65 5.56 5.44
CA GLY A 27 5.81 5.83 4.02
C GLY A 27 4.84 6.93 3.54
N LYS A 28 4.98 7.34 2.28
CA LYS A 28 4.23 8.48 1.71
C LYS A 28 2.71 8.33 1.84
N GLU A 29 2.16 7.17 1.49
CA GLU A 29 0.71 6.96 1.55
C GLU A 29 0.21 6.91 2.98
N PHE A 30 0.96 6.31 3.91
CA PHE A 30 0.57 6.31 5.32
C PHE A 30 0.60 7.71 5.93
N LEU A 31 1.59 8.55 5.58
CA LEU A 31 1.63 9.96 5.97
C LEU A 31 0.41 10.75 5.48
N LYS A 32 -0.06 10.48 4.25
CA LYS A 32 -1.31 11.09 3.75
C LYS A 32 -2.50 10.66 4.60
N THR A 33 -2.60 9.39 4.95
CA THR A 33 -3.67 8.88 5.83
C THR A 33 -3.64 9.52 7.21
N LEU A 34 -2.45 9.65 7.83
CA LEU A 34 -2.30 10.34 9.12
C LEU A 34 -2.78 11.80 9.02
N LYS A 35 -2.37 12.52 7.98
CA LYS A 35 -2.79 13.91 7.74
C LYS A 35 -4.31 14.03 7.57
N GLN A 36 -4.93 13.11 6.82
CA GLN A 36 -6.39 13.08 6.61
C GLN A 36 -7.16 12.82 7.91
N LYS A 37 -6.58 12.06 8.84
CA LYS A 37 -7.14 11.82 10.17
C LYS A 37 -6.91 12.97 11.16
N GLY A 38 -6.23 14.05 10.76
CA GLY A 38 -5.88 15.16 11.63
C GLY A 38 -4.74 14.84 12.61
N GLU A 39 -3.97 13.79 12.34
CA GLU A 39 -2.86 13.36 13.20
C GLU A 39 -1.53 13.92 12.71
N ASN A 40 -0.53 13.93 13.60
CA ASN A 40 0.82 14.37 13.25
C ASN A 40 1.43 13.42 12.21
N ALA A 41 1.55 13.92 10.98
CA ALA A 41 2.13 13.24 9.82
C ALA A 41 3.62 13.59 9.67
N ASP A 42 4.39 13.28 10.70
CA ASP A 42 5.84 13.46 10.73
C ASP A 42 6.54 12.24 10.08
N PRO A 43 7.35 12.41 9.01
CA PRO A 43 8.08 11.32 8.38
C PRO A 43 9.13 10.66 9.28
N ASP A 44 9.60 11.37 10.31
CA ASP A 44 10.62 10.87 11.24
C ASP A 44 10.00 10.15 12.44
N ARG A 45 8.68 10.24 12.63
CA ARG A 45 7.93 9.51 13.66
C ARG A 45 8.14 8.00 13.50
N GLU A 46 8.63 7.39 14.57
CA GLU A 46 8.85 5.96 14.67
C GLU A 46 7.60 5.23 15.17
N PHE A 47 7.43 4.01 14.68
CA PHE A 47 6.40 3.07 15.07
C PHE A 47 7.06 1.72 15.36
N GLU A 48 6.41 0.95 16.22
CA GLU A 48 6.74 -0.45 16.44
C GLU A 48 5.69 -1.33 15.77
N ILE A 49 6.16 -2.27 14.96
CA ILE A 49 5.32 -3.35 14.43
C ILE A 49 5.29 -4.48 15.45
N ASP A 50 4.10 -4.82 15.93
CA ASP A 50 3.84 -5.87 16.92
C ASP A 50 2.95 -7.00 16.40
N PHE A 51 2.32 -6.81 15.24
CA PHE A 51 1.56 -7.83 14.53
C PHE A 51 1.91 -7.83 13.04
N VAL A 52 1.99 -9.03 12.44
CA VAL A 52 2.18 -9.21 11.00
C VAL A 52 1.29 -10.34 10.49
N GLY A 53 0.57 -10.11 9.41
CA GLY A 53 -0.30 -11.11 8.78
C GLY A 53 -0.47 -10.91 7.28
N TYR A 54 -0.61 -12.00 6.53
CA TYR A 54 -0.86 -11.94 5.09
C TYR A 54 -2.36 -11.95 4.79
N SER A 55 -2.85 -10.92 4.08
CA SER A 55 -4.27 -10.71 3.74
C SER A 55 -4.58 -10.87 2.24
N GLY A 56 -3.74 -11.61 1.51
CA GLY A 56 -3.97 -11.88 0.09
C GLY A 56 -3.60 -10.71 -0.83
N ASP A 57 -4.13 -10.73 -2.05
CA ASP A 57 -3.77 -9.74 -3.06
C ASP A 57 -4.33 -8.34 -2.78
N GLU A 58 -5.37 -8.22 -1.94
CA GLU A 58 -5.96 -6.93 -1.58
C GLU A 58 -5.05 -6.14 -0.62
N GLY A 59 -4.67 -6.71 0.52
CA GLY A 59 -3.84 -6.01 1.52
C GLY A 59 -2.36 -6.39 1.52
N GLY A 60 -2.00 -7.58 1.02
CA GLY A 60 -0.64 -8.10 1.05
C GLY A 60 -0.21 -8.44 2.47
N ILE A 61 1.04 -8.13 2.83
CA ILE A 61 1.49 -8.25 4.22
C ILE A 61 1.02 -7.02 4.99
N MET A 62 0.15 -7.23 5.98
CA MET A 62 -0.39 -6.23 6.89
C MET A 62 0.42 -6.20 8.18
N CYS A 63 0.63 -5.00 8.71
CA CYS A 63 1.37 -4.75 9.95
C CYS A 63 0.48 -3.97 10.92
N GLY A 64 0.39 -4.45 12.17
CA GLY A 64 -0.11 -3.65 13.30
C GLY A 64 0.97 -2.66 13.73
N LEU A 65 0.57 -1.44 14.10
CA LEU A 65 1.47 -0.36 14.48
C LEU A 65 1.03 0.25 15.81
N LYS A 66 1.99 0.39 16.72
CA LYS A 66 1.84 1.10 18.00
C LYS A 66 2.97 2.11 18.22
N GLU A 67 2.80 2.95 19.23
CA GLU A 67 3.87 3.86 19.66
C GLU A 67 5.05 3.07 20.24
N PRO A 68 6.30 3.47 19.94
CA PRO A 68 7.48 2.81 20.50
C PRO A 68 7.52 3.00 22.03
N ASN A 69 8.07 2.01 22.74
CA ASN A 69 8.29 2.04 24.19
C ASN A 69 7.02 2.23 25.05
N ASN A 70 5.84 2.00 24.48
CA ASN A 70 4.58 1.99 25.23
C ASN A 70 3.93 0.59 25.14
N PRO A 71 4.27 -0.34 26.05
CA PRO A 71 3.77 -1.71 26.02
C PRO A 71 2.25 -1.80 26.26
N GLU A 72 1.65 -0.78 26.87
CA GLU A 72 0.18 -0.68 27.07
C GLU A 72 -0.52 0.02 25.89
N SER A 73 0.22 0.56 24.93
CA SER A 73 -0.37 1.12 23.71
C SER A 73 -0.95 -0.02 22.88
N LYS A 74 -2.28 -0.03 22.78
CA LYS A 74 -2.97 -0.83 21.77
C LYS A 74 -2.49 -0.44 20.37
N GLU A 75 -2.56 -1.39 19.43
CA GLU A 75 -2.40 -1.13 18.01
C GLU A 75 -3.28 0.05 17.61
N LYS A 76 -2.65 1.16 17.20
CA LYS A 76 -3.37 2.36 16.75
C LYS A 76 -3.72 2.28 15.28
N TYR A 77 -2.90 1.56 14.51
CA TYR A 77 -3.07 1.46 13.06
C TYR A 77 -2.77 0.05 12.58
N VAL A 78 -3.44 -0.31 11.48
CA VAL A 78 -3.08 -1.46 10.67
C VAL A 78 -2.81 -0.94 9.26
N SER A 79 -1.65 -1.27 8.70
CA SER A 79 -1.21 -0.77 7.39
C SER A 79 -0.49 -1.85 6.59
N SER A 80 -0.63 -1.81 5.27
CA SER A 80 0.17 -2.68 4.40
C SER A 80 1.64 -2.32 4.53
N ILE A 81 2.53 -3.32 4.54
CA ILE A 81 3.97 -3.11 4.63
C ILE A 81 4.50 -2.22 3.48
N THR A 82 3.81 -2.14 2.34
CA THR A 82 4.14 -1.25 1.22
C THR A 82 4.05 0.24 1.56
N HIS A 83 3.34 0.59 2.63
CA HIS A 83 3.20 1.96 3.11
C HIS A 83 4.15 2.28 4.28
N LEU A 84 5.07 1.38 4.60
CA LEU A 84 6.01 1.50 5.71
C LEU A 84 7.45 1.50 5.21
N LYS A 85 8.33 2.11 6.02
CA LYS A 85 9.77 2.02 5.85
C LYS A 85 10.33 1.26 7.05
N ILE A 86 10.81 0.05 6.82
CA ILE A 86 11.49 -0.73 7.86
C ILE A 86 12.88 -0.13 8.09
N ASP A 87 13.36 -0.17 9.34
CA ASP A 87 14.71 0.25 9.67
C ASP A 87 15.75 -0.45 8.78
N SER A 88 16.71 0.32 8.26
CA SER A 88 17.72 -0.19 7.32
C SER A 88 18.68 -1.21 7.94
N ASN A 89 18.82 -1.22 9.28
CA ASN A 89 19.67 -2.17 9.98
C ASN A 89 18.94 -3.48 10.31
N HIS A 90 17.64 -3.58 10.01
CA HIS A 90 16.88 -4.80 10.23
C HIS A 90 17.34 -5.92 9.28
N PRO A 91 17.53 -7.18 9.76
CA PRO A 91 18.04 -8.28 8.94
C PRO A 91 17.17 -8.58 7.70
N LEU A 92 15.86 -8.31 7.79
CA LEU A 92 14.91 -8.50 6.68
C LEU A 92 14.71 -7.26 5.80
N ALA A 93 15.42 -6.14 6.03
CA ALA A 93 15.17 -4.88 5.34
C ALA A 93 15.24 -5.01 3.80
N ALA A 94 16.25 -5.71 3.28
CA ALA A 94 16.41 -5.93 1.84
C ALA A 94 15.30 -6.81 1.26
N GLU A 95 14.89 -7.87 1.97
CA GLU A 95 13.83 -8.79 1.53
C GLU A 95 12.46 -8.09 1.53
N VAL A 96 12.21 -7.25 2.54
CA VAL A 96 11.02 -6.38 2.59
C VAL A 96 11.02 -5.38 1.44
N GLN A 97 12.13 -4.67 1.18
CA GLN A 97 12.21 -3.72 0.07
C GLN A 97 11.96 -4.38 -1.30
N ALA A 98 12.47 -5.60 -1.50
CA ALA A 98 12.23 -6.38 -2.71
C ALA A 98 10.75 -6.75 -2.85
N TYR A 99 10.10 -7.16 -1.77
CA TYR A 99 8.65 -7.41 -1.75
C TYR A 99 7.85 -6.14 -2.06
N GLN A 100 8.12 -5.04 -1.35
CA GLN A 100 7.45 -3.75 -1.53
C GLN A 100 7.54 -3.27 -2.98
N SER A 101 8.73 -3.29 -3.57
CA SER A 101 8.97 -2.83 -4.94
C SER A 101 8.20 -3.65 -5.98
N LYS A 102 8.22 -4.98 -5.84
CA LYS A 102 7.48 -5.88 -6.74
C LYS A 102 5.97 -5.66 -6.64
N ARG A 103 5.45 -5.54 -5.41
CA ARG A 103 4.02 -5.34 -5.16
C ARG A 103 3.54 -3.98 -5.65
N ILE A 104 4.24 -2.89 -5.32
CA ILE A 104 3.91 -1.53 -5.78
C ILE A 104 3.83 -1.47 -7.31
N ARG A 105 4.81 -2.06 -8.02
CA ARG A 105 4.80 -2.11 -9.48
C ARG A 105 3.54 -2.80 -10.01
N LYS A 106 3.12 -3.90 -9.41
CA LYS A 106 1.92 -4.63 -9.83
C LYS A 106 0.62 -3.89 -9.49
N LEU A 107 0.55 -3.21 -8.34
CA LEU A 107 -0.59 -2.37 -7.97
C LEU A 107 -0.79 -1.24 -8.99
N ILE A 108 0.28 -0.55 -9.40
CA ILE A 108 0.22 0.49 -10.44
C ILE A 108 -0.25 -0.09 -11.78
N LEU A 109 0.19 -1.30 -12.14
CA LEU A 109 -0.25 -1.97 -13.36
C LEU A 109 -1.72 -2.42 -13.30
N GLN A 110 -2.23 -2.78 -12.12
CA GLN A 110 -3.63 -3.10 -11.93
C GLN A 110 -4.49 -1.84 -12.06
N ASP A 111 -4.09 -0.76 -11.39
CA ASP A 111 -4.79 0.52 -11.39
C ASP A 111 -4.86 1.13 -12.81
N SER A 112 -3.75 1.14 -13.54
CA SER A 112 -3.71 1.64 -14.93
C SER A 112 -4.56 0.81 -15.90
N LYS A 113 -4.66 -0.51 -15.69
CA LYS A 113 -5.59 -1.36 -16.48
C LYS A 113 -7.05 -1.10 -16.10
N GLY A 114 -7.33 -0.88 -14.82
CA GLY A 114 -8.65 -0.47 -14.33
C GLY A 114 -9.08 0.84 -14.98
N PHE A 115 -8.21 1.85 -14.94
CA PHE A 115 -8.42 3.14 -15.57
C PHE A 115 -8.64 3.03 -17.09
N LYS A 116 -7.83 2.22 -17.79
CA LYS A 116 -8.01 1.99 -19.23
C LYS A 116 -9.34 1.28 -19.53
N ALA A 117 -9.75 0.30 -18.72
CA ALA A 117 -11.03 -0.38 -18.90
C ALA A 117 -12.20 0.59 -18.67
N GLU A 118 -12.15 1.40 -17.61
CA GLU A 118 -13.15 2.43 -17.31
C GLU A 118 -13.27 3.44 -18.47
N LEU A 119 -12.15 3.94 -18.98
CA LEU A 119 -12.13 4.84 -20.14
C LEU A 119 -12.77 4.23 -21.40
N MET A 120 -12.62 2.92 -21.60
CA MET A 120 -13.23 2.22 -22.75
C MET A 120 -14.73 1.95 -22.56
N THR A 121 -15.23 1.99 -21.31
CA THR A 121 -16.67 1.87 -21.00
C THR A 121 -17.41 3.21 -21.08
N LEU A 122 -16.69 4.34 -20.99
CA LEU A 122 -17.24 5.64 -21.31
C LEU A 122 -17.36 5.74 -22.84
N GLU A 123 -18.58 5.60 -23.36
CA GLU A 123 -18.83 5.73 -24.80
C GLU A 123 -18.26 7.05 -25.33
N PRO A 124 -17.62 7.06 -26.52
CA PRO A 124 -17.21 8.32 -27.14
C PRO A 124 -18.48 9.14 -27.39
N VAL A 125 -18.54 10.34 -26.80
CA VAL A 125 -19.64 11.30 -27.01
C VAL A 125 -19.81 11.49 -28.51
N LYS A 126 -20.88 10.94 -29.09
CA LYS A 126 -21.22 11.10 -30.50
C LYS A 126 -21.39 12.59 -30.77
N ASN A 127 -20.42 13.18 -31.46
CA ASN A 127 -20.50 14.55 -31.91
C ASN A 127 -21.64 14.65 -32.95
N LYS A 128 -22.80 15.18 -32.55
CA LYS A 128 -23.92 15.45 -33.46
C LYS A 128 -23.47 16.56 -34.41
N ASN A 129 -23.04 16.18 -35.61
CA ASN A 129 -22.88 17.11 -36.72
C ASN A 129 -24.22 17.80 -36.97
N ARG A 130 -24.32 19.08 -36.56
CA ARG A 130 -25.36 20.00 -37.01
C ARG A 130 -25.08 20.33 -38.47
N GLY A 131 -25.62 19.52 -39.37
CA GLY A 131 -25.70 19.87 -40.78
C GLY A 131 -26.55 21.14 -40.95
N LYS A 132 -25.87 22.27 -41.17
CA LYS A 132 -26.49 23.48 -41.75
C LYS A 132 -26.86 23.15 -43.19
N GLY A 133 -28.11 22.72 -43.40
CA GLY A 133 -28.73 22.78 -44.72
C GLY A 133 -29.23 24.20 -44.98
N PHE A 134 -28.47 24.99 -45.75
CA PHE A 134 -29.03 26.15 -46.44
C PHE A 134 -29.65 25.62 -47.74
N GLY A 135 -30.98 25.67 -47.83
CA GLY A 135 -31.75 25.31 -49.01
C GLY A 135 -32.73 26.42 -49.36
N LYS A 136 -32.38 27.13 -50.44
CA LYS A 136 -33.13 28.06 -51.32
C LYS A 136 -34.48 28.62 -50.86
#